data_AF-A0A421JPK4-F1
#
_entry.id   AF-A0A421JPK4-F1
#
_cell.length_a   1.000
_cell.length_b   1.000
_cell.length_c   1.000
_cell.angle_alpha   90.00
_cell.angle_beta   90.00
_cell.angle_gamma   90.00
#
_symmetry.space_group_name_H-M   'P 1'
#
loop_
_entity.id
_entity.type
_entity.pdbx_description
1 polymer ?
#
loop_
_entity_poly.entity_id
_entity_poly.type
_entity_poly.pdbx_seq_one_letter_code
_entity_poly.pdbx_strand_id
1 'polypeptide(L)'
;MDFCFFLIGFKEFNKPLPDVGNVACYCGHCHNQSAYPMRTINCITLFFIPVLPFYFHKRLRCNICGTTGTLSPDAIERLKQGQPIAIG
;
A
#
# COMPACT_ATOMS: atom_id res chain seq x y z
N MET A 1 -14.41 3.03 38.49
CA MET A 1 -15.03 3.63 37.29
C MET A 1 -14.01 3.52 36.18
N ASP A 2 -14.03 2.40 35.48
CA ASP A 2 -13.06 2.09 34.43
C ASP A 2 -13.50 2.81 33.16
N PHE A 3 -12.89 3.98 32.93
CA PHE A 3 -13.07 4.78 31.73
C PHE A 3 -12.44 4.04 30.53
N CYS A 4 -13.17 3.11 29.92
CA CYS A 4 -12.80 2.48 28.67
C CYS A 4 -13.27 3.34 27.48
N PHE A 5 -12.68 4.53 27.31
CA PHE A 5 -12.90 5.38 26.15
C PHE A 5 -11.91 4.95 25.06
N PHE A 6 -12.30 3.98 24.22
CA PHE A 6 -11.59 3.41 23.07
C PHE A 6 -10.21 4.03 22.75
N LEU A 7 -9.17 3.53 23.44
CA LEU A 7 -7.79 4.00 23.26
C LEU A 7 -7.13 3.48 21.98
N ILE A 8 -7.67 2.39 21.42
CA ILE A 8 -7.05 1.62 20.36
C ILE A 8 -7.65 2.03 19.01
N GLY A 9 -6.80 2.44 18.07
CA GLY A 9 -7.17 2.72 16.68
C GLY A 9 -6.26 2.03 15.67
N PHE A 10 -6.59 2.17 14.38
CA PHE A 10 -5.79 1.64 13.28
C PHE A 10 -5.39 2.77 12.34
N LYS A 11 -4.10 2.84 12.02
CA LYS A 11 -3.56 3.82 11.08
C LYS A 11 -2.78 3.13 9.99
N GLU A 12 -3.11 3.45 8.75
CA GLU A 12 -2.45 2.93 7.56
C GLU A 12 -1.38 3.93 7.09
N PHE A 13 -0.16 3.45 6.86
CA PHE A 13 0.93 4.21 6.25
C PHE A 13 1.28 3.62 4.90
N ASN A 14 1.24 4.45 3.86
CA ASN A 14 1.63 4.07 2.51
C ASN A 14 3.01 4.65 2.21
N LYS A 15 3.97 3.79 1.90
CA LYS A 15 5.32 4.17 1.49
C LYS A 15 5.63 3.58 0.11
N PRO A 16 6.35 4.28 -0.78
CA PRO A 16 6.81 3.70 -2.04
C PRO A 16 7.70 2.48 -1.77
N LEU A 17 7.67 1.50 -2.68
CA LEU A 17 8.47 0.27 -2.53
C LEU A 17 9.95 0.59 -2.84
N PRO A 18 10.88 0.43 -1.88
CA PRO A 18 12.27 0.89 -2.05
C PRO A 18 13.02 0.13 -3.15
N ASP A 19 12.70 -1.16 -3.35
CA ASP A 19 13.45 -2.03 -4.27
C ASP A 19 13.01 -1.92 -5.74
N VAL A 20 11.86 -1.31 -6.02
CA VAL A 20 11.23 -1.30 -7.34
C VAL A 20 11.25 0.09 -7.99
N GLY A 21 11.41 1.15 -7.20
CA GLY A 21 11.34 2.53 -7.69
C GLY A 21 9.92 2.95 -8.10
N ASN A 22 9.82 4.09 -8.78
CA ASN A 22 8.56 4.68 -9.23
C ASN A 22 8.16 4.19 -10.63
N VAL A 23 8.01 2.87 -10.80
CA VAL A 23 7.54 2.31 -12.08
C VAL A 23 6.05 2.57 -12.23
N ALA A 24 5.68 3.38 -13.23
CA ALA A 24 4.30 3.66 -13.57
C ALA A 24 3.66 2.43 -14.23
N CYS A 25 2.63 1.92 -13.59
CA CYS A 25 1.87 0.75 -14.02
C CYS A 25 0.52 1.19 -14.60
N TYR A 26 0.00 0.39 -15.52
CA TYR A 26 -1.28 0.66 -16.16
C TYR A 26 -2.45 0.27 -15.25
N CYS A 27 -3.43 1.15 -15.11
CA CYS A 27 -4.68 0.87 -14.40
C CYS A 27 -5.81 0.62 -15.41
N GLY A 28 -6.35 -0.58 -15.43
CA GLY A 28 -7.51 -0.99 -16.23
C GLY A 28 -8.85 -0.41 -15.75
N HIS A 29 -8.91 0.21 -14.57
CA HIS A 29 -10.13 0.89 -14.10
C HIS A 29 -10.25 2.31 -14.68
N CYS A 30 -9.17 3.12 -14.60
CA CYS A 30 -9.17 4.50 -15.09
C CYS A 30 -8.42 4.67 -16.43
N HIS A 31 -7.97 3.57 -17.04
CA HIS A 31 -7.19 3.53 -18.28
C HIS A 31 -5.97 4.47 -18.31
N ASN A 32 -5.31 4.66 -17.16
CA ASN A 32 -4.17 5.56 -17.03
C ASN A 32 -2.94 4.85 -16.42
N GLN A 33 -1.74 5.31 -16.77
CA GLN A 33 -0.46 4.81 -16.25
C GLN A 33 -0.07 5.56 -14.97
N SER A 34 -0.87 5.38 -13.92
CA SER A 34 -0.66 6.08 -12.64
C SER A 34 -0.82 5.15 -11.43
N ALA A 35 -0.64 3.85 -11.65
CA ALA A 35 -0.54 2.88 -10.58
C ALA A 35 0.92 2.71 -10.15
N TYR A 36 1.14 2.73 -8.84
CA TYR A 36 2.48 2.65 -8.25
C TYR A 36 2.56 1.54 -7.20
N PRO A 37 3.69 0.84 -7.10
CA PRO A 37 3.94 -0.13 -6.05
C PRO A 37 4.17 0.56 -4.71
N MET A 38 3.35 0.21 -3.71
CA MET A 38 3.39 0.76 -2.37
C MET A 38 3.52 -0.35 -1.33
N ARG A 39 4.38 -0.14 -0.34
CA ARG A 39 4.36 -0.86 0.93
C ARG A 39 3.37 -0.18 1.86
N THR A 40 2.40 -0.96 2.31
CA THR A 40 1.40 -0.52 3.26
C THR A 40 1.71 -1.12 4.63
N ILE A 41 1.76 -0.26 5.64
CA ILE A 41 2.07 -0.60 7.02
C ILE A 41 0.86 -0.22 7.86
N ASN A 42 0.21 -1.21 8.45
CA ASN A 42 -0.88 -0.96 9.38
C ASN A 42 -0.32 -0.95 10.81
N CYS A 43 -0.55 0.15 11.51
CA CYS A 43 -0.16 0.33 12.90
C CYS A 43 -1.39 0.41 13.79
N ILE A 44 -1.30 -0.24 14.94
CA ILE A 44 -2.20 -0.02 16.06
C ILE A 44 -1.77 1.28 16.74
N THR A 45 -2.72 2.18 16.92
CA THR A 45 -2.54 3.44 17.62
C THR A 45 -3.10 3.31 19.04
N LEU A 46 -2.41 3.92 20.01
CA LEU A 46 -2.89 4.10 21.37
C LEU A 46 -2.96 5.61 21.63
N PHE A 47 -4.11 6.13 22.06
CA PHE A 47 -4.35 7.59 22.19
C PHE A 47 -3.97 8.35 20.90
N PHE A 48 -4.33 7.82 19.73
CA PHE A 48 -4.01 8.39 18.40
C PHE A 48 -2.51 8.42 18.03
N ILE A 49 -1.62 7.92 18.90
CA ILE A 49 -0.19 7.78 18.61
C ILE A 49 0.07 6.37 18.07
N PRO A 50 0.63 6.21 16.86
CA PRO A 50 0.97 4.90 16.31
C PRO A 50 2.12 4.28 17.11
N VAL A 51 1.82 3.22 17.87
CA VAL A 51 2.77 2.58 18.80
C VAL A 51 3.28 1.24 18.29
N LEU A 52 2.45 0.44 17.60
CA LEU A 52 2.84 -0.90 17.17
C LEU A 52 2.46 -1.16 15.71
N PRO A 53 3.43 -1.44 14.80
CA PRO A 53 3.11 -1.95 13.47
C PRO A 53 2.70 -3.44 13.57
N PHE A 54 1.52 -3.80 13.08
CA PHE A 54 1.02 -5.18 13.17
C PHE A 54 1.00 -5.92 11.82
N TYR A 55 0.84 -5.21 10.70
CA TYR A 55 0.74 -5.85 9.39
C TYR A 55 1.45 -5.07 8.29
N PHE A 56 2.20 -5.80 7.48
CA PHE A 56 2.92 -5.28 6.33
C PHE A 56 2.44 -6.00 5.08
N HIS A 57 1.96 -5.26 4.10
CA HIS A 57 1.61 -5.83 2.81
C HIS A 57 2.09 -4.94 1.66
N LYS A 58 2.30 -5.58 0.51
CA LYS A 58 2.73 -4.91 -0.73
C LYS A 58 1.54 -4.91 -1.67
N ARG A 59 1.18 -3.73 -2.17
CA ARG A 59 0.06 -3.55 -3.09
C ARG A 59 0.40 -2.51 -4.13
N LEU A 60 -0.28 -2.57 -5.26
CA LEU A 60 -0.21 -1.55 -6.29
C LEU A 60 -1.42 -0.64 -6.06
N ARG A 61 -1.23 0.67 -6.10
CA ARG A 61 -2.32 1.62 -5.91
C ARG A 61 -2.28 2.66 -7.01
N CYS A 62 -3.43 2.92 -7.64
CA CYS A 62 -3.60 4.03 -8.54
C CYS A 62 -3.76 5.34 -7.77
N ASN A 63 -2.96 6.36 -8.12
CA ASN A 63 -3.05 7.69 -7.49
C ASN A 63 -4.27 8.50 -7.96
N ILE A 64 -4.92 8.07 -9.05
CA ILE A 64 -6.06 8.78 -9.65
C ILE A 64 -7.38 8.22 -9.11
N CYS A 65 -7.66 6.95 -9.40
CA CYS A 65 -8.93 6.32 -9.01
C CYS A 65 -8.88 5.58 -7.66
N GLY A 66 -7.69 5.43 -7.06
CA GLY A 66 -7.54 4.71 -5.79
C GLY A 66 -7.65 3.19 -5.89
N THR A 67 -7.88 2.61 -7.07
CA THR A 67 -7.92 1.15 -7.27
C THR A 67 -6.64 0.50 -6.76
N THR A 68 -6.79 -0.57 -6.00
CA THR A 68 -5.68 -1.33 -5.43
C THR A 68 -5.64 -2.74 -5.97
N GLY A 69 -4.44 -3.22 -6.32
CA GLY A 69 -4.19 -4.63 -6.67
C GLY A 69 -3.17 -5.25 -5.72
N THR A 70 -3.33 -6.53 -5.38
CA THR A 70 -2.32 -7.28 -4.62
C THR A 70 -1.10 -7.58 -5.49
N LEU A 71 0.11 -7.41 -4.97
CA LEU A 71 1.32 -7.88 -5.66
C LEU A 71 1.72 -9.27 -5.19
N SER A 72 1.82 -10.21 -6.12
CA SER A 72 2.53 -11.47 -5.92
C SER A 72 4.06 -11.25 -5.91
N PRO A 73 4.83 -12.15 -5.30
CA PRO A 73 6.29 -12.09 -5.34
C PRO A 73 6.84 -12.05 -6.78
N ASP A 74 6.30 -12.84 -7.69
CA ASP A 74 6.67 -12.82 -9.12
C ASP A 74 6.44 -11.45 -9.76
N ALA A 75 5.31 -10.80 -9.46
CA ALA A 75 5.00 -9.47 -9.99
C ALA A 75 6.00 -8.42 -9.49
N ILE A 76 6.51 -8.56 -8.26
CA ILE A 76 7.54 -7.68 -7.71
C ILE A 76 8.85 -7.86 -8.49
N GLU A 77 9.25 -9.09 -8.79
CA GLU A 77 10.48 -9.35 -9.57
C GLU A 77 10.39 -8.78 -10.98
N ARG A 78 9.24 -8.94 -11.64
CA ARG A 78 8.99 -8.34 -12.96
C ARG A 78 9.08 -6.81 -12.93
N LEU A 79 8.56 -6.19 -11.87
CA LEU A 79 8.68 -4.76 -11.67
C LEU A 79 10.12 -4.31 -11.40
N LYS A 80 10.93 -5.11 -10.69
CA LYS A 80 12.38 -4.84 -10.54
C LYS A 80 13.12 -4.90 -11.88
N GLN A 81 12.66 -5.75 -12.80
CA GLN A 81 13.18 -5.83 -14.17
C GLN A 81 12.66 -4.70 -15.08
N GLY A 82 11.89 -3.75 -14.55
CA GLY A 82 11.32 -2.63 -15.31
C GLY A 82 10.11 -3.02 -16.16
N GLN A 83 9.54 -4.20 -15.97
CA GLN A 83 8.38 -4.66 -16.72
C GLN A 83 7.09 -4.14 -16.03
N PRO A 84 6.32 -3.25 -16.68
CA PRO A 84 5.12 -2.71 -16.08
C PRO A 84 4.04 -3.79 -16.00
N ILE A 85 3.42 -3.91 -14.83
CA ILE A 85 2.23 -4.76 -14.64
C ILE A 85 0.97 -3.91 -14.77
N ALA A 86 -0.14 -4.54 -15.15
CA ALA A 86 -1.44 -3.87 -15.14
C ALA A 86 -2.21 -4.25 -13.87
N ILE A 87 -2.99 -3.31 -13.32
CA ILE A 87 -4.04 -3.60 -12.33
C ILE A 87 -5.38 -3.24 -12.91
N GLY A 88 -6.34 -4.15 -12.84
CA GLY A 88 -7.69 -3.95 -13.39
C GLY A 88 -8.58 -5.06 -12.90
#